data_AF-A0A9Q0PKN9-F1
#
_entry.id   AF-A0A9Q0PKN9-F1
#
_cell.length_a   1.000
_cell.length_b   1.000
_cell.length_c   1.000
_cell.angle_alpha   90.00
_cell.angle_beta   90.00
_cell.angle_gamma   90.00
#
_symmetry.space_group_name_H-M   'P 1'
#
loop_
_entity.id
_entity.type
_entity.pdbx_description
1 polymer ?
#
loop_
_entity_poly.entity_id
_entity_poly.type
_entity_poly.pdbx_seq_one_letter_code
_entity_poly.pdbx_strand_id
1 'polypeptide(L)'
;MQYRSVSKVVLVAQIVCWTGQFIGHGVFEKRAPALLDNLVQAFVMAPFFVLLEALQTSFGYEPYPGFHASVQAKIDADIKEWQEKKLKLLS
;
A
#
# COMPACT_ATOMS: atom_id res chain seq x y z
N MET A 1 29.65 17.74 -29.37
CA MET A 1 29.76 18.08 -27.92
C MET A 1 28.40 18.54 -27.38
N GLN A 2 27.33 17.74 -27.53
CA GLN A 2 25.93 18.19 -27.30
C GLN A 2 25.14 17.31 -26.31
N TYR A 3 25.55 16.05 -26.12
CA TYR A 3 24.88 15.11 -25.20
C TYR A 3 25.13 15.38 -23.71
N ARG A 4 26.24 16.04 -23.35
CA ARG A 4 26.61 16.33 -21.95
C ARG A 4 25.62 17.27 -21.24
N SER A 5 25.02 18.19 -21.99
CA SER A 5 24.13 19.20 -21.44
C SER A 5 22.74 18.64 -21.16
N VAL A 6 22.23 17.78 -22.06
CA VAL A 6 20.90 17.17 -21.94
C VAL A 6 20.84 16.20 -20.75
N SER A 7 21.85 15.35 -20.57
CA SER A 7 21.86 14.40 -19.44
C SER A 7 21.87 15.08 -18.07
N LYS A 8 22.49 16.27 -17.95
CA LYS A 8 22.49 17.05 -16.71
C LYS A 8 21.13 17.64 -16.41
N VAL A 9 20.43 18.17 -17.42
CA VAL A 9 19.08 18.70 -17.27
C VAL A 9 18.09 17.59 -16.91
N VAL A 10 18.20 16.42 -17.56
CA VAL A 10 17.37 15.25 -17.25
C VAL A 10 17.61 14.76 -15.82
N LEU A 11 18.87 14.67 -15.37
CA LEU A 11 19.19 14.27 -13.99
C LEU A 11 18.65 15.25 -12.94
N VAL A 12 18.79 16.56 -13.18
CA VAL A 12 18.29 17.58 -12.26
C VAL A 12 16.76 17.57 -12.22
N ALA A 13 16.09 17.47 -13.37
CA ALA A 13 14.65 17.35 -13.45
C ALA A 13 14.15 16.07 -12.74
N GLN A 14 14.85 14.95 -12.90
CA GLN A 14 14.49 13.69 -12.26
C GLN A 14 14.59 13.77 -10.73
N ILE A 15 15.66 14.38 -10.21
CA ILE A 15 15.84 14.55 -8.76
C ILE A 15 14.79 15.49 -8.19
N VAL A 16 14.49 16.61 -8.87
CA VAL A 16 13.48 17.58 -8.42
C VAL A 16 12.06 16.99 -8.48
N CYS A 17 11.69 16.32 -9.57
CA CYS A 17 10.39 15.66 -9.69
C CYS A 17 10.23 14.53 -8.67
N TRP A 18 11.27 13.72 -8.41
CA TRP A 18 11.20 12.64 -7.44
C TRP A 18 11.13 13.15 -6.00
N THR A 19 11.89 14.22 -5.69
CA THR A 19 11.81 14.91 -4.38
C THR A 19 10.43 15.52 -4.17
N GLY A 20 9.84 16.13 -5.20
CA GLY A 20 8.46 16.63 -5.18
C GLY A 20 7.42 15.54 -4.97
N GLN A 21 7.60 14.35 -5.59
CA GLN A 21 6.74 13.20 -5.38
C GLN A 21 6.78 12.69 -3.92
N PHE A 22 7.98 12.60 -3.33
CA PHE A 22 8.15 12.16 -1.94
C PHE A 22 7.62 13.18 -0.92
N ILE A 23 7.85 14.47 -1.15
CA ILE A 23 7.35 15.53 -0.27
C ILE A 23 5.82 15.66 -0.40
N GLY A 24 5.28 15.57 -1.62
CA GLY A 24 3.84 15.57 -1.86
C GLY A 24 3.13 14.42 -1.14
N HIS A 25 3.62 13.19 -1.29
CA HIS A 25 3.04 12.04 -0.57
C HIS A 25 3.27 12.10 0.95
N GLY A 26 4.48 12.47 1.40
CA GLY A 26 4.83 12.51 2.81
C GLY A 26 4.09 13.59 3.62
N VAL A 27 3.85 14.76 3.01
CA VAL A 27 3.16 15.88 3.67
C VAL A 27 1.63 15.71 3.66
N PHE A 28 1.06 15.11 2.62
CA PHE A 28 -0.40 15.00 2.49
C PHE A 28 -1.02 13.82 3.26
N GLU A 29 -0.27 12.76 3.55
CA GLU A 29 -0.85 11.57 4.23
C GLU A 29 -0.48 11.40 5.71
N LYS A 30 0.54 12.09 6.25
CA LYS A 30 0.96 12.06 7.68
C LYS A 30 0.95 10.66 8.32
N ARG A 31 1.14 9.61 7.52
CA ARG A 31 1.27 8.22 7.93
C ARG A 31 2.54 7.73 7.27
N ALA A 32 3.43 7.16 8.08
CA ALA A 32 4.47 6.30 7.51
C ALA A 32 3.75 5.29 6.60
N PRO A 33 4.22 5.12 5.35
CA PRO A 33 3.54 4.29 4.38
C PRO A 33 3.65 2.83 4.85
N ALA A 34 2.70 2.36 5.65
CA ALA A 34 2.57 0.96 6.05
C ALA A 34 2.42 0.03 4.83
N LEU A 35 2.05 0.61 3.69
CA LEU A 35 2.14 0.01 2.37
C LEU A 35 3.57 0.03 1.82
N LEU A 36 4.38 1.09 1.90
CA LEU A 36 5.79 1.08 1.42
C LEU A 36 6.76 0.31 2.32
N ASP A 37 6.46 0.13 3.60
CA ASP A 37 7.24 -0.73 4.51
C ASP A 37 7.14 -2.23 4.12
N ASN A 38 6.07 -2.61 3.43
CA ASN A 38 5.83 -3.99 3.04
C ASN A 38 5.12 -4.11 1.68
N LEU A 39 5.43 -3.22 0.74
CA LEU A 39 4.66 -3.05 -0.50
C LEU A 39 4.85 -4.25 -1.41
N VAL A 40 6.03 -4.84 -1.37
CA VAL A 40 6.32 -6.09 -2.06
C VAL A 40 5.40 -7.20 -1.52
N GLN A 41 5.19 -7.30 -0.21
CA GLN A 41 4.27 -8.30 0.35
C GLN A 41 2.81 -7.97 0.03
N ALA A 42 2.39 -6.71 0.13
CA ALA A 42 1.03 -6.31 -0.21
C ALA A 42 0.73 -6.55 -1.70
N PHE A 43 1.70 -6.28 -2.57
CA PHE A 43 1.58 -6.46 -4.01
C PHE A 43 1.63 -7.93 -4.43
N VAL A 44 2.38 -8.77 -3.70
CA VAL A 44 2.35 -10.22 -3.90
C VAL A 44 1.05 -10.82 -3.34
N MET A 45 0.58 -10.37 -2.18
CA MET A 45 -0.62 -10.91 -1.53
C MET A 45 -1.93 -10.47 -2.18
N ALA A 46 -2.00 -9.28 -2.78
CA ALA A 46 -3.23 -8.78 -3.41
C ALA A 46 -3.73 -9.70 -4.54
N PRO A 47 -2.89 -10.17 -5.50
CA PRO A 47 -3.28 -11.19 -6.47
C PRO A 47 -3.79 -12.47 -5.82
N PHE A 48 -3.12 -12.99 -4.78
CA PHE A 48 -3.58 -14.20 -4.09
C PHE A 48 -4.93 -14.00 -3.39
N PHE A 49 -5.15 -12.82 -2.80
CA PHE A 49 -6.41 -12.49 -2.13
C PHE A 49 -7.57 -12.47 -3.13
N VAL A 50 -7.42 -11.78 -4.26
CA VAL A 50 -8.44 -11.74 -5.33
C VAL A 50 -8.69 -13.13 -5.91
N LEU A 51 -7.64 -13.93 -6.09
CA LEU A 51 -7.76 -15.28 -6.63
C LEU A 51 -8.53 -16.21 -5.66
N LEU A 52 -8.23 -16.12 -4.35
CA LEU A 52 -8.95 -16.86 -3.31
C LEU A 52 -10.41 -16.41 -3.19
N GLU A 53 -10.68 -15.11 -3.26
CA GLU A 53 -12.05 -14.55 -3.26
C GLU A 53 -12.85 -14.97 -4.50
N ALA A 54 -12.22 -14.99 -5.68
CA ALA A 54 -12.84 -15.46 -6.91
C ALA A 54 -13.14 -16.97 -6.86
N LEU A 55 -12.23 -17.76 -6.29
CA LEU A 55 -12.43 -19.20 -6.07
C LEU A 55 -13.53 -19.47 -5.05
N GLN A 56 -13.58 -18.70 -3.97
CA GLN A 56 -14.66 -18.77 -2.98
C GLN A 56 -16.00 -18.40 -3.62
N THR A 57 -16.07 -17.29 -4.36
CA THR A 57 -17.32 -16.78 -4.96
C THR A 57 -17.81 -17.67 -6.10
N SER A 58 -16.91 -18.24 -6.89
CA SER A 58 -17.25 -19.01 -8.09
C SER A 58 -17.38 -20.52 -7.81
N PHE A 59 -16.63 -21.06 -6.85
CA PHE A 59 -16.56 -22.49 -6.56
C PHE A 59 -16.87 -22.86 -5.10
N GLY A 60 -17.15 -21.89 -4.22
CA GLY A 60 -17.36 -22.15 -2.79
C GLY A 60 -16.11 -22.66 -2.08
N TYR A 61 -14.92 -22.42 -2.65
CA TYR A 61 -13.67 -22.93 -2.10
C TYR A 61 -13.33 -22.26 -0.77
N GLU A 62 -13.28 -23.06 0.29
CA GLU A 62 -12.84 -22.63 1.62
C GLU A 62 -11.51 -23.36 1.94
N PRO A 63 -10.37 -22.64 2.04
CA PRO A 63 -9.06 -23.25 2.24
C PRO A 63 -8.97 -24.14 3.49
N TYR A 64 -9.70 -23.78 4.54
CA TYR A 64 -9.89 -24.54 5.77
C TYR A 64 -11.11 -23.99 6.53
N PRO A 65 -11.82 -24.82 7.32
CA PRO A 65 -13.05 -24.43 7.99
C PRO A 65 -12.85 -23.17 8.84
N GLY A 66 -13.60 -22.11 8.54
CA GLY A 66 -13.54 -20.84 9.28
C GLY A 66 -12.45 -19.86 8.83
N PHE A 67 -11.79 -20.10 7.69
CA PHE A 67 -10.82 -19.17 7.10
C PHE A 67 -11.39 -17.77 6.93
N HIS A 68 -12.56 -17.65 6.30
CA HIS A 68 -13.21 -16.37 6.04
C HIS A 68 -13.51 -15.59 7.31
N ALA A 69 -14.04 -16.25 8.34
CA ALA A 69 -14.30 -15.63 9.63
C ALA A 69 -13.02 -15.12 10.31
N SER A 70 -11.92 -15.88 10.21
CA SER A 70 -10.62 -15.47 10.78
C SER A 70 -9.99 -14.29 10.04
N VAL A 71 -10.16 -14.22 8.71
CA VAL A 71 -9.67 -13.12 7.87
C VAL A 71 -10.48 -11.87 8.16
N GLN A 72 -11.82 -11.97 8.20
CA GLN A 72 -12.72 -10.87 8.51
C GLN A 72 -12.41 -10.28 9.90
N ALA A 73 -12.23 -11.12 10.92
CA ALA A 73 -11.91 -10.68 12.27
C ALA A 73 -10.59 -9.90 12.36
N LYS A 74 -9.57 -10.28 11.58
CA LYS A 74 -8.30 -9.54 11.50
C LYS A 74 -8.47 -8.20 10.80
N ILE A 75 -9.20 -8.17 9.68
CA ILE A 75 -9.49 -6.92 8.95
C ILE A 75 -10.22 -5.92 9.86
N ASP A 76 -11.24 -6.37 10.58
CA ASP A 76 -12.02 -5.51 11.48
C ASP A 76 -11.16 -4.98 12.65
N ALA A 77 -10.27 -5.81 13.19
CA ALA A 77 -9.32 -5.39 14.22
C ALA A 77 -8.35 -4.32 13.72
N ASP A 78 -7.78 -4.49 12.52
CA ASP A 78 -6.87 -3.53 11.89
C ASP A 78 -7.57 -2.19 11.58
N ILE A 79 -8.82 -2.24 11.11
CA ILE A 79 -9.66 -1.04 10.88
C ILE A 79 -9.91 -0.31 12.20
N LYS A 80 -10.23 -1.05 13.26
CA LYS A 80 -10.45 -0.46 14.58
C LYS A 80 -9.19 0.21 15.13
N GLU A 81 -8.05 -0.46 15.05
CA GLU A 81 -6.77 0.12 15.47
C GLU A 81 -6.40 1.36 14.64
N TRP A 82 -6.71 1.32 13.34
CA TRP A 82 -6.54 2.48 12.44
C TRP A 82 -7.40 3.66 12.88
N GLN A 83 -8.68 3.43 13.20
CA GLN A 83 -9.61 4.45 13.67
C GLN A 83 -9.21 5.01 15.04
N GLU A 84 -8.80 4.17 15.99
CA GLU A 84 -8.32 4.60 17.31
C GLU A 84 -7.05 5.44 17.21
N LYS A 85 -6.08 5.04 16.37
CA LYS A 85 -4.88 5.85 16.08
C LYS A 85 -5.25 7.18 15.45
N LYS A 86 -6.20 7.21 14.52
CA LYS A 86 -6.70 8.46 13.92
C LYS A 86 -7.37 9.36 14.96
N LEU A 87 -8.21 8.80 15.85
CA LEU A 87 -8.89 9.55 16.90
C LEU A 87 -7.92 10.16 17.91
N LYS A 88 -6.89 9.42 18.32
CA LYS A 88 -5.82 9.91 19.23
C LYS A 88 -4.95 11.00 18.63
N LEU A 89 -4.83 11.07 17.30
CA LEU A 89 -4.11 12.14 16.61
C LEU A 89 -4.95 13.42 16.45
N LEU A 90 -6.26 13.33 16.63
CA LEU A 90 -7.22 14.43 16.51
C LEU A 90 -7.68 15.00 17.86
N SER A 91 -7.46 14.26 18.96
CA SER A 91 -7.67 14.68 20.35
C SER A 91 -6.45 15.39 20.90
#